data_AF-A0A059XVE6-F1
#
_entry.id   AF-A0A059XVE6-F1
#
_cell.length_a   1.000
_cell.length_b   1.000
_cell.length_c   1.000
_cell.angle_alpha   90.00
_cell.angle_beta   90.00
_cell.angle_gamma   90.00
#
_symmetry.space_group_name_H-M   'P 1'
#
loop_
_entity.id
_entity.type
_entity.pdbx_description
1 polymer ?
#
loop_
_entity_poly.entity_id
_entity_poly.type
_entity_poly.pdbx_seq_one_letter_code
_entity_poly.pdbx_strand_id
1 'polypeptide(L)'
;MSRGSANDKDAVEIVATVQHRRRWSVSEKIRMMEDPERPGMSVSFVARQNSIAPNRLFRCRNLVKEGGLSALKADESVVGTSEAKQHKNRIRELERILGQKTMEVEILQEALEVAHEKKWIARKPSLPENDSR
;
A
#
# COMPACT_ATOMS: atom_id res chain seq x y z
N MET A 1 -30.51 42.56 61.69
CA MET A 1 -29.06 42.56 61.39
C MET A 1 -28.80 41.51 60.33
N SER A 2 -28.49 41.95 59.12
CA SER A 2 -28.23 41.10 57.95
C SER A 2 -26.78 40.62 58.00
N ARG A 3 -26.52 39.32 57.86
CA ARG A 3 -25.19 38.81 57.52
C ARG A 3 -25.33 37.91 56.30
N GLY A 4 -24.72 38.38 55.22
CA GLY A 4 -24.80 37.83 53.89
C GLY A 4 -24.27 36.40 53.79
N SER A 5 -25.02 35.62 53.03
CA SER A 5 -24.58 34.40 52.39
C SER A 5 -23.37 34.71 51.50
N ALA A 6 -22.22 34.13 51.82
CA ALA A 6 -21.03 34.18 51.00
C ALA A 6 -20.50 32.76 50.85
N ASN A 7 -21.17 31.97 50.00
CA ASN A 7 -20.57 30.77 49.45
C ASN A 7 -21.18 30.51 48.07
N ASP A 8 -20.91 31.43 47.15
CA ASP A 8 -21.39 31.36 45.77
C ASP A 8 -20.31 31.84 44.79
N LYS A 9 -19.12 31.23 44.84
CA LYS A 9 -18.15 31.31 43.73
C LYS A 9 -17.42 29.97 43.68
N ASP A 10 -17.37 29.42 42.47
CA ASP A 10 -16.57 28.24 42.07
C ASP A 10 -17.33 26.91 41.96
N ALA A 11 -18.63 26.96 41.67
CA ALA A 11 -19.27 25.85 40.94
C ALA A 11 -18.85 25.96 39.46
N VAL A 12 -17.71 25.34 39.11
CA VAL A 12 -17.33 25.14 37.70
C VAL A 12 -18.31 24.14 37.11
N GLU A 13 -19.37 24.64 36.46
CA GLU A 13 -20.21 23.82 35.58
C GLU A 13 -19.35 23.36 34.40
N ILE A 14 -18.87 22.13 34.51
CA ILE A 14 -18.35 21.40 33.36
C ILE A 14 -19.56 21.14 32.47
N VAL A 15 -19.77 22.03 31.48
CA VAL A 15 -20.69 21.78 30.38
C VAL A 15 -20.09 20.61 29.58
N ALA A 16 -20.35 19.40 30.03
CA ALA A 16 -20.11 18.18 29.29
C ALA A 16 -21.11 18.18 28.13
N THR A 17 -20.89 19.02 27.13
CA THR A 17 -21.44 18.76 25.81
C THR A 17 -20.77 17.46 25.38
N VAL A 18 -21.48 16.36 25.57
CA VAL A 18 -21.20 15.10 24.87
C VAL A 18 -21.43 15.43 23.40
N GLN A 19 -20.46 16.09 22.77
CA GLN A 19 -20.38 16.28 21.34
C GLN A 19 -20.21 14.87 20.79
N HIS A 20 -21.32 14.19 20.53
CA HIS A 20 -21.31 12.93 19.84
C HIS A 20 -20.50 13.16 18.56
N ARG A 21 -19.31 12.55 18.50
CA ARG A 21 -18.48 12.62 17.29
C ARG A 21 -19.36 12.11 16.16
N ARG A 22 -19.76 13.01 15.26
CA ARG A 22 -20.60 12.67 14.11
C ARG A 22 -19.96 11.50 13.37
N ARG A 23 -20.66 10.37 13.33
CA ARG A 23 -20.24 9.20 12.57
C ARG A 23 -20.78 9.35 11.16
N TRP A 24 -19.87 9.39 10.20
CA TRP A 24 -20.21 9.42 8.78
C TRP A 24 -20.35 8.01 8.26
N SER A 25 -21.42 7.75 7.52
CA SER A 25 -21.53 6.54 6.72
C SER A 25 -20.47 6.52 5.61
N VAL A 26 -20.13 5.34 5.10
CA VAL A 26 -19.14 5.19 4.03
C VAL A 26 -19.59 5.92 2.77
N SER A 27 -20.88 5.89 2.45
CA SER A 27 -21.47 6.61 1.31
C SER A 27 -21.37 8.12 1.47
N GLU A 28 -21.61 8.68 2.66
CA GLU A 28 -21.39 10.10 2.92
C GLU A 28 -19.92 10.50 2.77
N LYS A 29 -18.98 9.67 3.29
CA LYS A 29 -17.55 9.91 3.10
C LYS A 29 -17.18 9.95 1.60
N ILE A 30 -17.72 9.03 0.80
CA ILE A 30 -17.47 8.99 -0.66
C ILE A 30 -17.99 10.26 -1.33
N ARG A 31 -19.22 10.68 -1.05
CA ARG A 31 -19.80 11.90 -1.64
C ARG A 31 -18.94 13.13 -1.34
N MET A 32 -18.47 13.28 -0.10
CA MET A 32 -17.60 14.41 0.28
C MET A 32 -16.25 14.41 -0.44
N MET A 33 -15.78 13.26 -0.92
CA MET A 33 -14.51 13.15 -1.66
C MET A 33 -14.68 13.42 -3.14
N GLU A 34 -15.87 13.13 -3.69
CA GLU A 34 -16.24 13.39 -5.09
C GLU A 34 -16.66 14.85 -5.33
N ASP A 35 -17.33 15.49 -4.36
CA ASP A 35 -17.76 16.89 -4.45
C ASP A 35 -16.66 17.88 -4.90
N PRO A 36 -15.41 17.84 -4.38
CA PRO A 36 -14.34 18.73 -4.82
C PRO A 36 -13.75 18.39 -6.21
N GLU A 37 -14.19 17.32 -6.88
CA GLU A 37 -13.83 17.05 -8.28
C GLU A 37 -14.73 17.78 -9.27
N ARG A 38 -15.84 18.34 -8.79
CA ARG A 38 -16.72 19.19 -9.61
C ARG A 38 -16.05 20.54 -9.88
N PRO A 39 -16.15 21.07 -11.11
CA PRO A 39 -15.59 22.38 -11.44
C PRO A 39 -16.13 23.45 -10.48
N GLY A 40 -15.23 24.22 -9.86
CA GLY A 40 -15.59 25.31 -8.94
C GLY A 40 -15.74 24.92 -7.46
N MET A 41 -15.65 23.63 -7.09
CA MET A 41 -15.60 23.22 -5.69
C MET A 41 -14.16 22.97 -5.22
N SER A 42 -13.78 23.55 -4.09
CA SER A 42 -12.49 23.29 -3.45
C SER A 42 -12.65 22.36 -2.24
N VAL A 43 -11.58 21.62 -1.92
CA VAL A 43 -11.54 20.76 -0.72
C VAL A 43 -11.85 21.55 0.55
N SER A 44 -11.37 22.79 0.64
CA SER A 44 -11.64 23.69 1.76
C SER A 44 -13.11 24.09 1.88
N PHE A 45 -13.80 24.28 0.75
CA PHE A 45 -15.23 24.59 0.73
C PHE A 45 -16.05 23.42 1.26
N VAL A 46 -15.80 22.21 0.74
CA VAL A 46 -16.49 20.98 1.16
C VAL A 46 -16.21 20.64 2.62
N ALA A 47 -14.97 20.86 3.09
CA ALA A 47 -14.58 20.70 4.47
C ALA A 47 -15.38 21.61 5.42
N ARG A 48 -15.54 22.90 5.07
CA ARG A 48 -16.33 23.87 5.84
C ARG A 48 -17.81 23.49 5.89
N GLN A 49 -18.39 23.11 4.75
CA GLN A 49 -19.80 22.70 4.65
C GLN A 49 -20.13 21.50 5.55
N ASN A 50 -19.19 20.57 5.69
CA ASN A 50 -19.35 19.35 6.49
C ASN A 50 -18.76 19.48 7.91
N SER A 51 -18.21 20.64 8.28
CA SER A 51 -17.53 20.89 9.56
C SER A 51 -16.40 19.89 9.86
N ILE A 52 -15.64 19.52 8.83
CA ILE A 52 -14.49 18.60 8.92
C ILE A 52 -13.20 19.38 8.67
N ALA A 53 -12.10 19.01 9.32
CA ALA A 53 -10.79 19.55 8.99
C ALA A 53 -10.38 19.14 7.55
N PRO A 54 -9.94 20.08 6.68
CA PRO A 54 -9.55 19.77 5.30
C PRO A 54 -8.51 18.64 5.19
N ASN A 55 -7.58 18.55 6.14
CA ASN A 55 -6.57 17.50 6.21
C ASN A 55 -7.17 16.08 6.25
N ARG A 56 -8.35 15.90 6.85
CA ARG A 56 -9.04 14.59 6.84
C ARG A 56 -9.54 14.21 5.46
N LEU A 57 -10.05 15.17 4.67
CA LEU A 57 -10.47 14.92 3.29
C LEU A 57 -9.25 14.62 2.39
N PHE A 58 -8.14 15.36 2.55
CA PHE A 58 -6.89 15.07 1.84
C PHE A 58 -6.36 13.67 2.13
N ARG A 59 -6.26 13.29 3.42
CA ARG A 59 -5.81 11.95 3.83
C ARG A 59 -6.71 10.87 3.24
N CYS A 60 -8.03 11.02 3.33
CA CYS A 60 -8.95 10.03 2.79
C CYS A 60 -8.86 9.91 1.26
N ARG A 61 -8.69 11.04 0.56
CA ARG A 61 -8.48 11.02 -0.90
C ARG A 61 -7.20 10.28 -1.29
N ASN A 62 -6.13 10.45 -0.52
CA ASN A 62 -4.89 9.70 -0.73
C ASN A 62 -5.09 8.20 -0.47
N LEU A 63 -5.78 7.82 0.61
CA LEU A 63 -6.11 6.42 0.91
C LEU A 63 -6.94 5.78 -0.21
N VAL A 64 -7.91 6.50 -0.78
CA VAL A 64 -8.72 6.00 -1.90
C VAL A 64 -7.89 5.86 -3.18
N LYS A 65 -6.95 6.78 -3.45
CA LYS A 65 -6.03 6.65 -4.59
C LYS A 65 -5.08 5.46 -4.46
N GLU A 66 -4.62 5.17 -3.24
CA GLU A 66 -3.64 4.11 -2.98
C GLU A 66 -4.28 2.72 -2.83
N GLY A 67 -5.45 2.63 -2.17
CA GLY A 67 -6.08 1.36 -1.80
C GLY A 67 -7.59 1.26 -2.10
N GLY A 68 -8.12 2.18 -2.92
CA GLY A 68 -9.53 2.19 -3.32
C GLY A 68 -10.50 2.42 -2.16
N LEU A 69 -11.79 2.15 -2.40
CA LEU A 69 -12.84 2.31 -1.39
C LEU A 69 -12.70 1.38 -0.18
N SER A 70 -11.94 0.29 -0.32
CA SER A 70 -11.61 -0.64 0.77
C SER A 70 -10.72 0.01 1.82
N ALA A 71 -9.79 0.88 1.41
CA ALA A 71 -8.93 1.63 2.33
C ALA A 71 -9.71 2.63 3.19
N LEU A 72 -10.79 3.20 2.64
CA LEU A 72 -11.62 4.17 3.36
C LEU A 72 -12.43 3.54 4.50
N LYS A 73 -12.81 2.26 4.37
CA LYS A 73 -13.52 1.51 5.41
C LYS A 73 -12.62 1.14 6.58
N ALA A 74 -11.34 0.84 6.31
CA ALA A 74 -10.38 0.46 7.33
C ALA A 74 -9.80 1.66 8.11
N ASP A 75 -9.93 2.89 7.59
CA ASP A 75 -9.29 4.12 8.12
C ASP A 75 -7.74 4.01 8.30
N GLU A 76 -7.16 2.93 7.76
CA GLU A 76 -5.76 2.55 7.75
C GLU A 76 -5.25 2.45 6.30
N SER A 77 -4.02 2.93 6.10
CA SER A 77 -3.25 2.73 4.88
C SER A 77 -2.98 1.23 4.76
N VAL A 78 -3.78 0.58 3.92
CA VAL A 78 -3.97 -0.87 3.90
C VAL A 78 -2.65 -1.61 3.76
N VAL A 79 -2.41 -2.57 4.65
CA VAL A 79 -1.36 -3.60 4.57
C VAL A 79 -1.28 -4.23 3.16
N GLY A 80 -2.42 -4.34 2.46
CA GLY A 80 -2.51 -4.87 1.10
C GLY A 80 -1.84 -4.05 -0.02
N THR A 81 -1.59 -2.74 0.15
CA THR A 81 -0.85 -1.97 -0.88
C THR A 81 0.65 -2.18 -0.76
N SER A 82 1.14 -2.32 0.47
CA SER A 82 2.54 -2.62 0.77
C SER A 82 2.91 -4.02 0.31
N GLU A 83 2.08 -5.01 0.62
CA GLU A 83 2.25 -6.40 0.15
C GLU A 83 2.15 -6.49 -1.37
N ALA A 84 1.16 -5.84 -1.99
CA ALA A 84 1.05 -5.80 -3.45
C ALA A 84 2.27 -5.13 -4.10
N LYS A 85 2.82 -4.06 -3.51
CA LYS A 85 4.05 -3.41 -3.97
C LYS A 85 5.27 -4.31 -3.80
N GLN A 86 5.37 -5.02 -2.68
CA GLN A 86 6.42 -5.99 -2.42
C GLN A 86 6.39 -7.14 -3.45
N HIS A 87 5.20 -7.70 -3.74
CA HIS A 87 5.04 -8.71 -4.76
C HIS A 87 5.42 -8.21 -6.15
N LYS A 88 5.00 -7.00 -6.52
CA LYS A 88 5.42 -6.37 -7.80
C LYS A 88 6.94 -6.20 -7.89
N ASN A 89 7.59 -5.79 -6.81
CA ASN A 89 9.05 -5.68 -6.78
C ASN A 89 9.72 -7.07 -6.90
N ARG A 90 9.16 -8.10 -6.25
CA ARG A 90 9.67 -9.47 -6.36
C ARG A 90 9.54 -10.02 -7.78
N ILE A 91 8.43 -9.74 -8.45
CA ILE A 91 8.22 -10.12 -9.86
C ILE A 91 9.31 -9.51 -10.73
N ARG A 92 9.56 -8.20 -10.62
CA ARG A 92 10.60 -7.52 -11.41
C ARG A 92 12.01 -8.09 -11.17
N GLU A 93 12.34 -8.38 -9.92
CA GLU A 93 13.65 -8.95 -9.60
C GLU A 93 13.79 -10.37 -10.16
N LEU A 94 12.73 -11.18 -10.10
CA LEU A 94 12.73 -12.52 -10.69
C LEU A 94 12.84 -12.46 -12.21
N GLU A 95 12.12 -11.56 -12.88
CA GLU A 95 12.23 -11.33 -14.33
C GLU A 95 13.66 -10.93 -14.72
N ARG A 96 14.30 -10.05 -13.94
CA ARG A 96 15.69 -9.64 -14.15
C ARG A 96 16.67 -10.82 -14.04
N ILE A 97 16.56 -11.60 -12.97
CA ILE A 97 17.44 -12.76 -12.74
C ILE A 97 17.21 -13.83 -13.81
N LEU A 98 15.95 -14.05 -14.21
CA LEU A 98 15.62 -14.99 -15.28
C LEU A 98 16.28 -14.56 -16.59
N GLY A 99 16.17 -13.29 -16.99
CA GLY A 99 16.84 -12.79 -18.19
C GLY A 99 18.36 -12.97 -18.16
N GLN A 100 19.00 -12.73 -17.01
CA GLN A 100 20.43 -12.97 -16.83
C GLN A 100 20.79 -14.46 -17.00
N LYS A 101 20.00 -15.36 -16.41
CA LYS A 101 20.23 -16.80 -16.48
C LYS A 101 19.97 -17.36 -17.87
N THR A 102 18.96 -16.86 -18.59
CA THR A 102 18.71 -17.25 -19.98
C THR A 102 19.90 -16.91 -20.86
N MET A 103 20.43 -15.69 -20.75
CA MET A 103 21.61 -15.28 -21.51
C MET A 103 22.86 -16.12 -21.16
N GLU A 104 23.06 -16.44 -19.88
CA GLU A 104 24.16 -17.32 -19.44
C GLU A 104 24.04 -18.72 -20.07
N VAL A 105 22.84 -19.29 -20.11
CA VAL A 105 22.59 -20.61 -20.72
C VAL A 105 22.86 -20.59 -22.23
N GLU A 106 22.42 -19.55 -22.95
CA GLU A 106 22.67 -19.41 -24.38
C GLU A 106 24.19 -19.37 -24.67
N ILE A 107 24.94 -18.54 -23.95
CA ILE A 107 26.40 -18.44 -24.10
C ILE A 107 27.08 -19.79 -23.81
N LEU A 108 26.64 -20.50 -22.78
CA LEU A 108 27.19 -21.81 -22.44
C LEU A 108 26.87 -22.86 -23.51
N GLN A 109 25.69 -22.81 -24.12
CA GLN A 109 25.33 -23.67 -25.24
C GLN A 109 26.19 -23.39 -26.47
N GLU A 110 26.37 -22.13 -26.84
CA GLU A 110 27.28 -21.73 -27.93
C GLU A 110 28.72 -22.20 -27.66
N ALA A 111 29.20 -22.04 -26.43
CA ALA A 111 30.53 -22.50 -26.05
C ALA A 111 30.65 -24.03 -26.15
N LEU A 112 29.61 -24.78 -25.79
CA LEU A 112 29.57 -26.24 -25.93
C LEU A 112 29.57 -26.66 -27.41
N GLU A 113 28.78 -26.01 -28.26
CA GLU A 113 28.76 -26.25 -29.71
C GLU A 113 30.15 -26.07 -30.31
N VAL A 114 30.80 -24.93 -30.02
CA VAL A 114 32.17 -24.64 -30.46
C VAL A 114 33.17 -25.68 -29.94
N ALA A 115 33.02 -26.11 -28.69
CA ALA A 115 33.90 -27.12 -28.10
C ALA A 115 33.71 -28.52 -28.71
N HIS A 116 32.48 -28.87 -29.10
CA HIS A 116 32.17 -30.10 -29.84
C HIS A 116 32.71 -30.08 -31.27
N GLU A 117 32.52 -28.97 -32.00
CA GLU A 117 33.04 -28.78 -33.36
C GLU A 117 34.57 -28.89 -33.40
N LYS A 118 35.25 -28.25 -32.44
CA LYS A 118 36.71 -28.29 -32.31
C LYS A 118 37.25 -29.57 -31.66
N LYS A 119 36.37 -30.53 -31.30
CA LYS A 119 36.68 -31.79 -30.61
C LYS A 119 37.48 -31.60 -29.30
N TRP A 120 37.34 -30.45 -28.65
CA TRP A 120 38.01 -30.17 -27.37
C TRP A 120 37.45 -31.02 -26.23
N ILE A 121 36.17 -31.35 -26.31
CA ILE A 121 35.52 -32.31 -25.41
C ILE A 121 35.61 -33.68 -26.09
N ALA A 122 36.77 -34.32 -25.96
CA ALA A 122 36.94 -35.71 -26.39
C ALA A 122 35.92 -36.60 -25.67
N ARG A 123 35.26 -37.47 -26.44
CA ARG A 123 34.30 -38.49 -26.02
C ARG A 123 34.80 -39.14 -24.71
N LYS A 124 33.94 -39.18 -23.67
CA LYS A 124 34.24 -39.82 -22.37
C LYS A 124 35.03 -41.13 -22.57
N PRO A 125 36.07 -41.42 -21.78
CA PRO A 125 36.60 -42.78 -21.72
C PRO A 125 35.44 -43.67 -21.30
N SER A 126 35.09 -44.66 -22.11
CA SER A 126 34.13 -45.69 -21.74
C SER A 126 34.60 -46.33 -20.44
N LEU A 127 33.83 -46.18 -19.37
CA LEU A 127 34.04 -46.91 -18.13
C LEU A 127 33.94 -48.42 -18.45
N PRO A 128 34.85 -49.27 -17.95
CA PRO A 128 34.76 -50.71 -18.16
C PRO A 128 33.44 -51.20 -17.57
N GLU A 129 32.67 -51.96 -18.34
CA GLU A 129 31.51 -52.68 -17.84
C GLU A 129 31.97 -53.56 -16.67
N ASN A 130 31.45 -53.26 -15.48
CA ASN A 130 31.66 -54.08 -14.29
C ASN A 130 31.04 -55.45 -14.58
N ASP A 131 31.86 -56.38 -15.04
CA ASP A 131 31.56 -57.80 -15.11
C ASP A 131 31.41 -58.29 -13.65
N SER A 132 30.17 -58.35 -13.20
CA SER A 132 29.83 -58.83 -11.86
C SER A 132 29.78 -60.34 -11.91
N ARG A 133 30.70 -60.99 -11.19
CA ARG A 133 30.67 -62.42 -10.87
C ARG A 133 30.75 -62.64 -9.37
#